data_AF-A0AAW8KXB2-F1
#
_entry.id   AF-A0AAW8KXB2-F1
#
_cell.length_a   1.000
_cell.length_b   1.000
_cell.length_c   1.000
_cell.angle_alpha   90.00
_cell.angle_beta   90.00
_cell.angle_gamma   90.00
#
_symmetry.space_group_name_H-M   'P 1'
#
loop_
_entity.id
_entity.type
_entity.pdbx_description
1 polymer ?
#
loop_
_entity_poly.entity_id
_entity_poly.type
_entity_poly.pdbx_seq_one_letter_code
_entity_poly.pdbx_strand_id
1 'polypeptide(L)' 'YYLIKLDLSHYDQSHEALLKQWNILGPPTYLFLSPEQKEIRALRLTGAFSQQELLQQLASLAKLKES' A
#
# COMPACT_ATOMS: atom_id res chain seq x y z
N TYR A 1 8.42 11.40 0.44
CA TYR A 1 7.25 10.50 0.45
C TYR A 1 6.56 10.63 1.80
N TYR A 2 5.26 10.35 1.86
CA TYR A 2 4.56 10.14 3.13
C TYR A 2 4.42 8.65 3.36
N LEU A 3 4.79 8.19 4.56
CA LEU A 3 4.54 6.81 4.99
C LEU A 3 3.44 6.84 6.02
N ILE A 4 2.30 6.22 5.69
CA ILE A 4 1.17 6.06 6.59
C ILE A 4 1.13 4.59 7.00
N LYS A 5 1.15 4.34 8.30
CA LYS A 5 0.95 3.00 8.86
C LYS A 5 -0.43 2.94 9.49
N LEU A 6 -1.29 2.11 8.93
CA LEU A 6 -2.55 1.73 9.56
C LEU A 6 -2.29 0.60 10.55
N ASP A 7 -2.51 0.85 11.84
CA ASP A 7 -2.45 -0.18 12.86
C ASP A 7 -3.80 -0.89 12.96
N LEU A 8 -3.81 -2.21 12.80
CA LEU A 8 -5.02 -3.04 12.84
C LEU A 8 -5.09 -3.88 14.12
N SER A 9 -4.23 -3.63 15.11
CA SER A 9 -4.16 -4.41 16.35
C SER A 9 -5.46 -4.35 17.16
N HIS A 10 -6.19 -3.23 17.07
CA HIS A 10 -7.54 -3.07 17.62
C HIS A 10 -8.52 -2.85 16.46
N TYR A 11 -9.03 -3.95 15.94
CA TYR A 11 -9.92 -3.94 14.79
C TYR A 11 -11.30 -3.39 15.12
N ASP A 12 -11.83 -2.51 14.27
CA ASP A 12 -13.18 -1.96 14.39
C ASP A 12 -13.85 -1.79 13.00
N GLN A 13 -15.08 -1.27 13.00
CA GLN A 13 -15.87 -1.07 11.79
C GLN A 13 -15.25 -0.08 10.80
N SER A 14 -14.50 0.93 11.29
CA SER A 14 -13.84 1.91 10.43
C SER A 14 -12.65 1.27 9.69
N HIS A 15 -11.90 0.40 10.38
CA HIS A 15 -10.87 -0.43 9.77
C HIS A 15 -11.46 -1.36 8.71
N GLU A 16 -12.57 -2.05 9.03
CA GLU A 16 -13.24 -2.93 8.07
C GLU A 16 -13.69 -2.20 6.79
N ALA A 17 -14.28 -1.01 6.95
CA ALA A 17 -14.71 -0.20 5.83
C ALA A 17 -13.51 0.17 4.92
N LEU A 18 -12.38 0.54 5.52
CA LEU A 18 -11.17 0.87 4.78
C LEU A 18 -10.58 -0.37 4.08
N LEU A 19 -10.46 -1.51 4.77
CA LEU A 19 -9.99 -2.74 4.12
C LEU A 19 -10.85 -3.14 2.93
N LYS A 20 -12.19 -3.04 3.05
CA LYS A 20 -13.12 -3.29 1.94
C LYS A 20 -12.95 -2.29 0.81
N GLN A 21 -12.90 -0.99 1.10
CA GLN A 21 -12.71 0.07 0.10
C GLN A 21 -11.47 -0.18 -0.76
N TRP A 22 -10.38 -0.58 -0.13
CA TRP A 22 -9.10 -0.82 -0.81
C TRP A 22 -8.92 -2.26 -1.27
N ASN A 23 -9.92 -3.14 -1.08
CA ASN A 23 -9.84 -4.57 -1.37
C ASN A 23 -8.58 -5.21 -0.76
N ILE A 24 -8.33 -4.94 0.51
CA ILE A 24 -7.25 -5.52 1.31
C ILE A 24 -7.83 -6.71 2.07
N LEU A 25 -7.24 -7.89 1.89
CA LEU A 25 -7.65 -9.10 2.60
C LEU A 25 -7.07 -9.18 4.02
N GLY A 26 -5.91 -8.57 4.25
CA GLY A 26 -5.28 -8.51 5.56
C GLY A 26 -3.83 -8.01 5.49
N PRO A 27 -3.19 -7.83 6.65
CA PRO A 27 -1.77 -7.50 6.73
C PRO A 27 -0.86 -8.72 6.49
N PRO A 28 0.42 -8.50 6.12
CA PRO A 28 0.96 -7.21 5.70
C PRO A 28 0.51 -6.87 4.26
N THR A 29 0.12 -5.61 4.05
CA THR A 29 -0.22 -5.06 2.74
C THR A 29 0.37 -3.65 2.62
N TYR A 30 1.10 -3.39 1.53
CA TYR A 30 1.55 -2.05 1.15
C TYR A 30 0.81 -1.60 -0.10
N LEU A 31 0.17 -0.43 0.01
CA LEU A 31 -0.43 0.27 -1.11
C LEU A 31 0.47 1.42 -1.53
N PHE A 32 0.58 1.65 -2.84
CA PHE A 32 1.31 2.77 -3.41
C PHE A 32 0.29 3.67 -4.12
N LEU A 33 0.31 4.97 -3.80
CA LEU A 33 -0.66 5.93 -4.31
C LEU A 33 0.02 6.92 -5.26
N SER A 34 -0.69 7.31 -6.31
CA SER A 34 -0.30 8.45 -7.15
C SER A 34 -0.48 9.79 -6.40
N PRO A 35 0.04 10.91 -6.91
CA PRO A 35 -0.22 12.23 -6.34
C PRO A 35 -1.72 12.58 -6.22
N GLU A 36 -2.56 12.02 -7.09
CA GLU A 36 -4.03 12.15 -7.09
C GLU A 36 -4.72 11.17 -6.12
N GLN A 37 -3.94 10.52 -5.23
CA GLN A 37 -4.43 9.59 -4.20
C GLN A 37 -5.11 8.33 -4.75
N LYS A 38 -4.81 7.96 -6.00
CA LYS A 38 -5.29 6.72 -6.60
C LYS A 38 -4.29 5.59 -6.41
N GLU A 39 -4.78 4.39 -6.13
CA GLU A 39 -3.92 3.21 -6.02
C GLU A 39 -3.22 2.91 -7.36
N ILE A 40 -1.92 2.68 -7.30
CA ILE A 40 -1.15 2.08 -8.39
C ILE A 40 -1.09 0.56 -8.12
N ARG A 41 -2.16 -0.14 -8.50
CA ARG A 41 -2.36 -1.59 -8.24
C ARG A 41 -1.17 -2.48 -8.61
N ALA A 42 -0.46 -2.15 -9.69
CA ALA A 42 0.69 -2.93 -10.16
C ALA A 42 1.87 -2.94 -9.17
N LEU A 43 1.95 -1.98 -8.25
CA LEU A 43 3.01 -1.90 -7.25
C LEU A 43 2.62 -2.54 -5.90
N ARG A 44 1.36 -2.95 -5.72
CA ARG A 44 0.86 -3.49 -4.45
C ARG A 44 1.70 -4.68 -4.00
N LEU A 45 2.06 -4.69 -2.72
CA LEU A 45 2.64 -5.85 -2.06
C LEU A 45 1.64 -6.42 -1.05
N THR A 46 1.48 -7.75 -1.05
CA THR A 46 0.58 -8.48 -0.15
C THR A 46 1.24 -9.75 0.35
N GLY A 47 1.02 -10.10 1.62
CA GLY A 47 1.65 -11.27 2.22
C GLY A 47 3.14 -11.07 2.47
N ALA A 48 3.90 -12.15 2.65
CA ALA A 48 5.33 -12.03 2.89
C ALA A 48 6.04 -11.48 1.64
N PHE A 49 6.81 -10.42 1.80
CA PHE A 49 7.70 -9.86 0.79
C PHE A 49 9.03 -9.49 1.44
N SER A 50 10.09 -9.48 0.63
CA SER A 50 11.43 -9.12 1.04
C SER A 50 11.67 -7.61 1.02
N GLN A 51 12.72 -7.16 1.71
CA GLN A 51 13.20 -5.79 1.61
C GLN A 51 13.52 -5.40 0.15
N GLN A 52 14.06 -6.32 -0.64
CA GLN A 52 14.43 -6.06 -2.02
C GLN A 52 13.21 -5.78 -2.90
N GLU A 53 12.12 -6.55 -2.73
CA GLU A 53 10.85 -6.31 -3.43
C GLU A 53 10.27 -4.95 -3.06
N LEU A 54 10.31 -4.56 -1.79
CA LEU A 54 9.87 -3.22 -1.36
C LEU A 54 10.70 -2.10 -2.04
N LEU A 55 12.02 -2.24 -2.07
CA LEU A 55 12.91 -1.27 -2.72
C LEU A 55 12.64 -1.18 -4.23
N GLN A 56 12.33 -2.29 -4.89
CA GLN A 56 11.96 -2.31 -6.30
C GLN A 56 10.65 -1.53 -6.55
N GLN A 57 9.62 -1.73 -5.72
CA GLN A 57 8.37 -0.97 -5.86
C GLN A 57 8.55 0.53 -5.63
N LEU A 58 9.39 0.92 -4.66
CA LEU A 58 9.74 2.31 -4.41
C LEU A 58 10.48 2.95 -5.60
N ALA A 59 11.40 2.22 -6.23
CA ALA A 59 12.09 2.68 -7.43
C ALA A 59 11.12 2.85 -8.62
N SER A 60 10.18 1.91 -8.80
CA SER A 60 9.13 2.02 -9.82
C SER A 60 8.21 3.22 -9.56
N LEU A 61 7.81 3.45 -8.30
CA LEU A 61 7.02 4.63 -7.92
C LEU A 61 7.76 5.94 -8.25
N ALA A 62 9.07 6.01 -7.98
CA ALA A 62 9.87 7.18 -8.29
C ALA A 62 9.86 7.51 -9.78
N LYS A 63 10.06 6.50 -10.65
CA LYS A 63 10.03 6.67 -12.12
C LYS A 63 8.68 7.16 -12.64
N LEU A 64 7.58 6.63 -12.11
CA LEU A 64 6.23 7.04 -12.49
C LEU A 64 5.91 8.49 -12.13
N LYS A 65 6.57 9.05 -11.10
CA LYS A 65 6.41 10.46 -10.72
C LYS A 65 7.14 11.42 -11.67
N GLU A 66 8.17 10.94 -12.36
CA GLU A 66 9.02 11.74 -13.26
C GLU A 66 8.52 11.75 -14.71
N SER A 67 7.53 10.91 -15.04
CA SER A 67 6.92 10.79 -16.36
C SER A 67 5.66 11.65 -16.47
#